data_AF-A0A2W6C542-F1
#
_entry.id   AF-A0A2W6C542-F1
#
_cell.length_a   1.000
_cell.length_b   1.000
_cell.length_c   1.000
_cell.angle_alpha   90.00
_cell.angle_beta   90.00
_cell.angle_gamma   90.00
#
_symmetry.space_group_name_H-M   'P 1'
#
loop_
_entity.id
_entity.type
_entity.pdbx_description
1 polymer ?
#
loop_
_entity_poly.entity_id
_entity_poly.type
_entity_poly.pdbx_seq_one_letter_code
_entity_poly.pdbx_strand_id
1 'polypeptide(L)'
;MGLGLSPVAGRFPRPRAFRTRLALVGLLALTVRLLYILVIAPAPLGVGGDAGFYHSAADLIAQGHFYYRELGSYAYVTAEHPPLYPLLLAGVALLGGVHVLAQRMVGCVLGAISVMLVGVLARRVAGEGATRPAKGARGAERAGGERAAERAGVLAASIAALYPPWWTIDGSLMSEPLLVLATIAALLLGFRLLHAPSVRLAAGLGCVIALATLSHPEGLLLLPLLAWPAARGRSPGALTRVIATTIAFAVVLSPWLIRNLVVFHRVTIATDTNAVIAGANCRPTYYGHDIGWWHRDCWAHARSRAQQLRGDASTAPALRYARSHIARLALVAVVRVLRTFNFFQPLRLGIHEPRRRWVDIAGLILYYPLLALAGLGLARLRGRRWPLLAPVWMVVLVSVLGWGIGRFRAGADISLIVLAACALARYSVMTVRLGTRSKSEG
;
A
#
# COMPACT_ATOMS: atom_id res chain seq x y z
N MET A 1 -20.22 -43.50 43.94
CA MET A 1 -20.82 -43.20 42.63
C MET A 1 -20.19 -41.92 42.11
N GLY A 2 -19.28 -42.04 41.14
CA GLY A 2 -18.42 -40.95 40.67
C GLY A 2 -19.13 -40.00 39.71
N LEU A 3 -18.86 -38.71 39.93
CA LEU A 3 -19.36 -37.55 39.19
C LEU A 3 -19.09 -37.63 37.68
N GLY A 4 -20.15 -37.42 36.89
CA GLY A 4 -20.05 -37.17 35.46
C GLY A 4 -19.49 -35.77 35.19
N LEU A 5 -18.33 -35.70 34.56
CA LEU A 5 -17.84 -34.50 33.88
C LEU A 5 -17.80 -34.79 32.38
N SER A 6 -18.82 -34.31 31.68
CA SER A 6 -18.81 -34.24 30.22
C SER A 6 -17.70 -33.28 29.78
N PRO A 7 -16.75 -33.70 28.91
CA PRO A 7 -15.85 -32.74 28.30
C PRO A 7 -16.63 -31.99 27.23
N VAL A 8 -16.98 -30.73 27.51
CA VAL A 8 -17.38 -29.76 26.48
C VAL A 8 -16.17 -29.54 25.58
N ALA A 9 -16.02 -30.41 24.58
CA ALA A 9 -15.04 -30.29 23.52
C ALA A 9 -15.40 -29.08 22.67
N GLY A 10 -14.91 -27.91 23.06
CA GLY A 10 -14.99 -26.68 22.28
C GLY A 10 -14.28 -26.88 20.95
N ARG A 11 -15.03 -27.32 19.92
CA ARG A 11 -14.55 -27.58 18.55
C ARG A 11 -13.70 -26.41 18.08
N PHE A 12 -12.41 -26.67 17.89
CA PHE A 12 -11.51 -25.71 17.27
C PHE A 12 -12.01 -25.40 15.86
N PRO A 13 -12.07 -24.12 15.44
CA PRO A 13 -12.32 -23.80 14.04
C PRO A 13 -11.24 -24.48 13.18
N ARG A 14 -11.66 -25.38 12.29
CA ARG A 14 -10.75 -26.00 11.31
C ARG A 14 -10.23 -24.93 10.34
N PRO A 15 -9.10 -25.15 9.64
CA PRO A 15 -8.58 -24.24 8.60
C PRO A 15 -9.62 -23.79 7.57
N ARG A 16 -10.66 -24.61 7.35
CA ARG A 16 -11.83 -24.30 6.51
C ARG A 16 -12.64 -23.10 7.02
N ALA A 17 -12.88 -22.97 8.33
CA ALA A 17 -13.69 -21.89 8.90
C ALA A 17 -13.05 -20.51 8.72
N PHE A 18 -11.72 -20.41 8.88
CA PHE A 18 -10.99 -19.17 8.59
C PHE A 18 -11.10 -18.79 7.12
N ARG A 19 -10.91 -19.74 6.20
CA ARG A 19 -11.02 -19.49 4.75
C ARG A 19 -12.42 -19.02 4.37
N THR A 20 -13.47 -19.66 4.88
CA THR A 20 -14.85 -19.26 4.63
C THR A 20 -15.13 -17.84 5.14
N ARG A 21 -14.73 -17.52 6.37
CA ARG A 21 -14.90 -16.15 6.92
C ARG A 21 -14.13 -15.12 6.10
N LEU A 22 -12.91 -15.43 5.68
CA LEU A 22 -12.11 -14.53 4.86
C LEU A 22 -12.75 -14.31 3.48
N ALA A 23 -13.31 -15.35 2.86
CA ALA A 23 -14.04 -15.25 1.60
C ALA A 23 -15.31 -14.38 1.74
N LEU A 24 -16.07 -14.55 2.84
CA LEU A 24 -17.23 -13.71 3.13
C LEU A 24 -16.84 -12.23 3.33
N VAL A 25 -15.75 -11.95 4.04
CA VAL A 25 -15.22 -10.59 4.18
C VAL A 25 -14.71 -10.06 2.84
N GLY A 26 -14.12 -10.91 1.99
CA GLY A 26 -13.73 -10.54 0.61
C GLY A 26 -14.92 -10.15 -0.25
N LEU A 27 -16.04 -10.89 -0.16
CA LEU A 27 -17.28 -10.56 -0.85
C LEU A 27 -17.88 -9.24 -0.33
N LEU A 28 -17.89 -9.04 0.99
CA LEU A 28 -18.28 -7.76 1.60
C LEU A 28 -17.40 -6.62 1.09
N ALA A 29 -16.08 -6.82 1.05
CA ALA A 29 -15.12 -5.82 0.59
C ALA A 29 -15.35 -5.42 -0.86
N LEU A 30 -15.63 -6.40 -1.74
CA LEU A 30 -16.01 -6.14 -3.13
C LEU A 30 -17.33 -5.37 -3.20
N THR A 31 -18.34 -5.79 -2.43
CA THR A 31 -19.66 -5.14 -2.39
C THR A 31 -19.56 -3.68 -1.97
N VAL A 32 -18.82 -3.38 -0.90
CA VAL A 32 -18.61 -1.99 -0.42
C VAL A 32 -17.96 -1.12 -1.50
N ARG A 33 -16.95 -1.64 -2.20
CA ARG A 33 -16.25 -0.93 -3.28
C ARG A 33 -17.15 -0.68 -4.49
N LEU A 34 -17.92 -1.69 -4.89
CA LEU A 34 -18.89 -1.56 -5.99
C LEU A 34 -19.99 -0.55 -5.63
N LEU A 35 -20.55 -0.61 -4.42
CA LEU A 35 -21.53 0.37 -3.95
C LEU A 35 -20.95 1.79 -3.92
N TYR A 36 -19.68 1.94 -3.53
CA TYR A 36 -19.02 3.24 -3.59
C TYR A 36 -18.97 3.79 -5.02
N ILE A 37 -18.48 3.02 -5.99
CA ILE A 37 -18.35 3.50 -7.36
C ILE A 37 -19.68 3.62 -8.10
N LEU A 38 -20.74 2.92 -7.68
CA LEU A 38 -22.06 2.93 -8.33
C LEU A 38 -23.03 3.94 -7.71
N VAL A 39 -22.93 4.21 -6.41
CA VAL A 39 -23.93 5.02 -5.67
C VAL A 39 -23.33 6.33 -5.17
N ILE A 40 -22.13 6.27 -4.57
CA ILE A 40 -21.53 7.43 -3.91
C ILE A 40 -20.74 8.29 -4.90
N ALA A 41 -19.96 7.64 -5.77
CA ALA A 41 -19.13 8.27 -6.80
C ALA A 41 -19.38 7.65 -8.21
N PRO A 42 -20.65 7.70 -8.72
CA PRO A 42 -21.04 7.13 -10.02
C PRO A 42 -20.33 7.81 -11.18
N ALA A 43 -20.40 9.14 -11.24
CA ALA A 43 -19.52 9.91 -12.10
C ALA A 43 -18.16 10.01 -11.40
N PRO A 44 -17.04 9.60 -12.04
CA PRO A 44 -15.73 10.03 -11.58
C PRO A 44 -15.76 11.56 -11.59
N LEU A 45 -15.85 12.18 -10.42
CA LEU A 45 -15.78 13.63 -10.28
C LEU A 45 -14.38 14.04 -10.75
N GLY A 46 -14.27 14.39 -12.04
CA GLY A 46 -13.02 14.67 -12.73
C GLY A 46 -12.27 13.43 -13.23
N VAL A 47 -12.50 13.02 -14.49
CA VAL A 47 -11.58 12.17 -15.28
C VAL A 47 -10.33 12.97 -15.71
N GLY A 48 -9.86 13.87 -14.83
CA GLY A 48 -8.69 14.71 -15.03
C GLY A 48 -7.49 14.17 -14.26
N GLY A 49 -6.28 14.56 -14.66
CA GLY A 49 -5.06 14.08 -14.01
C GLY A 49 -4.78 12.60 -14.32
N ASP A 50 -4.26 11.89 -13.32
CA ASP A 50 -3.72 10.53 -13.48
C ASP A 50 -4.81 9.51 -13.89
N ALA A 51 -6.05 9.66 -13.41
CA ALA A 51 -7.16 8.75 -13.79
C ALA A 51 -7.46 8.82 -15.29
N GLY A 52 -7.52 10.05 -15.82
CA GLY A 52 -7.73 10.28 -17.25
C GLY A 52 -6.56 9.76 -18.07
N PHE A 53 -5.32 9.94 -17.58
CA PHE A 53 -4.15 9.31 -18.18
C PHE A 53 -4.31 7.79 -18.24
N TYR A 54 -4.57 7.11 -17.11
CA TYR A 54 -4.64 5.66 -17.07
C TYR A 54 -5.73 5.09 -17.98
N HIS A 55 -6.89 5.75 -18.01
CA HIS A 55 -7.98 5.39 -18.92
C HIS A 55 -7.54 5.48 -20.39
N SER A 56 -7.05 6.65 -20.82
CA SER A 56 -6.60 6.87 -22.19
C SER A 56 -5.44 5.96 -22.60
N ALA A 57 -4.47 5.75 -21.70
CA ALA A 57 -3.31 4.91 -21.96
C ALA A 57 -3.70 3.44 -22.14
N ALA A 58 -4.68 2.94 -21.37
CA ALA A 58 -5.20 1.60 -21.52
C ALA A 58 -5.81 1.37 -22.90
N ASP A 59 -6.65 2.30 -23.36
CA ASP A 59 -7.33 2.19 -24.65
C ASP A 59 -6.34 2.31 -25.82
N LEU A 60 -5.37 3.23 -25.72
CA LEU A 60 -4.29 3.36 -26.71
C LEU A 60 -3.43 2.09 -26.80
N ILE A 61 -3.05 1.51 -25.66
CA ILE A 61 -2.31 0.24 -25.64
C ILE A 61 -3.14 -0.87 -26.28
N ALA A 62 -4.44 -0.95 -25.99
CA ALA A 62 -5.33 -1.96 -26.57
C ALA A 62 -5.47 -1.82 -28.11
N GLN A 63 -5.31 -0.60 -28.64
CA GLN A 63 -5.29 -0.30 -30.07
C GLN A 63 -3.91 -0.48 -30.71
N GLY A 64 -2.88 -0.88 -29.95
CA GLY A 64 -1.52 -1.09 -30.44
C GLY A 64 -0.60 0.13 -30.30
N HIS A 65 -1.07 1.24 -29.74
CA HIS A 65 -0.29 2.44 -29.45
C HIS A 65 0.33 2.38 -28.05
N PHE A 66 1.42 1.62 -27.93
CA PHE A 66 2.06 1.36 -26.64
C PHE A 66 2.73 2.60 -26.03
N TYR A 67 2.23 3.00 -24.84
CA TYR A 67 2.78 4.10 -24.03
C TYR A 67 2.88 5.43 -24.78
N TYR A 68 1.77 5.82 -25.40
CA TYR A 68 1.53 7.14 -25.96
C TYR A 68 0.61 7.95 -25.06
N ARG A 69 0.72 9.27 -25.16
CA ARG A 69 -0.28 10.20 -24.61
C ARG A 69 -0.80 11.08 -25.73
N GLU A 70 -2.11 11.19 -25.79
CA GLU A 70 -2.82 12.13 -26.64
C GLU A 70 -3.37 13.28 -25.82
N LEU A 71 -3.16 14.51 -26.30
CA LEU A 71 -3.59 15.70 -25.61
C LEU A 71 -3.96 16.79 -26.61
N GLY A 72 -5.27 16.89 -26.90
CA GLY A 72 -5.74 17.70 -28.02
C GLY A 72 -5.19 17.14 -29.33
N SER A 73 -4.53 17.97 -30.14
CA SER A 73 -3.92 17.57 -31.41
C SER A 73 -2.51 17.00 -31.28
N TYR A 74 -1.97 16.84 -30.06
CA TYR A 74 -0.61 16.37 -29.83
C TYR A 74 -0.59 14.93 -29.33
N ALA A 75 0.04 14.04 -30.07
CA ALA A 75 0.39 12.70 -29.64
C ALA A 75 1.91 12.61 -29.40
N TYR A 76 2.33 12.03 -28.29
CA TYR A 76 3.75 11.83 -28.02
C TYR A 76 4.01 10.58 -27.17
N VAL A 77 5.20 9.99 -27.36
CA VAL A 77 5.66 8.84 -26.57
C VAL A 77 5.89 9.26 -25.12
N THR A 78 5.32 8.51 -24.18
CA THR A 78 5.34 8.87 -22.75
C THR A 78 5.95 7.78 -21.87
N ALA A 79 6.50 8.20 -20.74
CA ALA A 79 6.85 7.37 -19.59
C ALA A 79 6.37 8.05 -18.30
N GLU A 80 5.29 8.82 -18.37
CA GLU A 80 4.78 9.63 -17.25
C GLU A 80 4.54 8.78 -16.02
N HIS A 81 3.90 7.62 -16.19
CA HIS A 81 3.74 6.64 -15.12
C HIS A 81 4.38 5.29 -15.48
N PRO A 82 4.67 4.45 -14.48
CA PRO A 82 5.14 3.08 -14.69
C PRO A 82 4.16 2.23 -15.51
N PRO A 83 4.63 1.17 -16.17
CA PRO A 83 3.88 0.52 -17.24
C PRO A 83 2.81 -0.46 -16.76
N LEU A 84 2.94 -1.03 -15.55
CA LEU A 84 2.19 -2.24 -15.20
C LEU A 84 0.70 -1.97 -15.02
N TYR A 85 0.32 -0.84 -14.43
CA TYR A 85 -1.08 -0.49 -14.22
C TYR A 85 -1.80 -0.15 -15.55
N PRO A 86 -1.24 0.71 -16.44
CA PRO A 86 -1.76 0.88 -17.80
C PRO A 86 -1.90 -0.44 -18.57
N LEU A 87 -0.88 -1.33 -18.51
CA LEU A 87 -0.94 -2.64 -19.17
C LEU A 87 -2.06 -3.52 -18.63
N LEU A 88 -2.26 -3.54 -17.31
CA LEU A 88 -3.35 -4.30 -16.70
C LEU A 88 -4.72 -3.82 -17.21
N LEU A 89 -4.93 -2.50 -17.25
CA LEU A 89 -6.16 -1.91 -17.75
C LEU A 89 -6.33 -2.12 -19.26
N ALA A 90 -5.25 -2.10 -20.03
CA ALA A 90 -5.29 -2.40 -21.47
C ALA A 90 -5.79 -3.82 -21.72
N GLY A 91 -5.41 -4.79 -20.89
CA GLY A 91 -5.97 -6.15 -20.95
C GLY A 91 -7.49 -6.18 -20.75
N VAL A 92 -8.03 -5.29 -19.92
CA VAL A 92 -9.48 -5.15 -19.70
C VAL A 92 -10.14 -4.51 -20.92
N ALA A 93 -9.51 -3.48 -21.50
CA ALA A 93 -9.99 -2.83 -22.72
C ALA A 93 -10.02 -3.81 -23.92
N LEU A 94 -9.01 -4.68 -24.06
CA LEU A 94 -8.97 -5.75 -25.07
C LEU A 94 -10.12 -6.75 -24.93
N LEU A 95 -10.63 -6.96 -23.72
CA LEU A 95 -11.80 -7.80 -23.44
C LEU A 95 -13.14 -7.06 -23.59
N GLY A 96 -13.13 -5.84 -24.14
CA GLY A 96 -14.32 -5.01 -24.35
C GLY A 96 -14.65 -4.07 -23.19
N GLY A 97 -13.85 -4.04 -22.13
CA GLY A 97 -14.03 -3.16 -20.97
C GLY A 97 -13.50 -1.72 -21.21
N VAL A 98 -13.95 -1.08 -22.27
CA VAL A 98 -13.48 0.25 -22.74
C VAL A 98 -14.05 1.42 -21.95
N HIS A 99 -15.00 1.19 -21.04
CA HIS A 99 -15.58 2.25 -20.21
C HIS A 99 -14.81 2.43 -18.90
N VAL A 100 -14.69 3.67 -18.43
CA VAL A 100 -14.09 4.02 -17.13
C VAL A 100 -14.65 3.16 -15.99
N LEU A 101 -15.94 2.84 -16.00
CA LEU A 101 -16.56 1.99 -14.99
C LEU A 101 -15.96 0.59 -14.96
N ALA A 102 -15.77 -0.05 -16.12
CA ALA A 102 -15.20 -1.39 -16.21
C ALA A 102 -13.75 -1.43 -15.69
N GLN A 103 -12.97 -0.40 -16.01
CA GLN A 103 -11.60 -0.26 -15.52
C GLN A 103 -11.55 0.02 -13.99
N ARG A 104 -12.50 0.80 -13.44
CA ARG A 104 -12.65 1.01 -11.98
C ARG A 104 -13.02 -0.28 -11.24
N MET A 105 -13.80 -1.17 -11.86
CA MET A 105 -14.13 -2.47 -11.26
C MET A 105 -12.88 -3.33 -11.04
N VAL A 106 -11.84 -3.19 -11.87
CA VAL A 106 -10.57 -3.90 -11.67
C VAL A 106 -9.89 -3.45 -10.39
N GLY A 107 -9.84 -2.15 -10.12
CA GLY A 107 -9.37 -1.62 -8.83
C GLY A 107 -10.16 -2.19 -7.65
N CYS A 108 -11.49 -2.32 -7.79
CA CYS A 108 -12.35 -2.92 -6.76
C CYS A 108 -12.01 -4.40 -6.50
N VAL A 109 -11.74 -5.18 -7.55
CA VAL A 109 -11.33 -6.59 -7.45
C VAL A 109 -9.95 -6.72 -6.81
N LEU A 110 -8.96 -5.92 -7.24
CA LEU A 110 -7.63 -5.88 -6.64
C LEU A 110 -7.70 -5.50 -5.15
N GLY A 111 -8.55 -4.54 -4.80
CA GLY A 111 -8.83 -4.13 -3.44
C GLY A 111 -9.43 -5.26 -2.59
N ALA A 112 -10.41 -6.00 -3.12
CA ALA A 112 -11.00 -7.15 -2.43
C ALA A 112 -9.98 -8.29 -2.20
N ILE A 113 -9.10 -8.55 -3.18
CA ILE A 113 -7.99 -9.50 -3.03
C ILE A 113 -7.01 -9.01 -1.95
N SER A 114 -6.68 -7.72 -1.95
CA SER A 114 -5.81 -7.10 -0.95
C SER A 114 -6.38 -7.22 0.46
N VAL A 115 -7.69 -7.04 0.63
CA VAL A 115 -8.40 -7.28 1.91
C VAL A 115 -8.23 -8.71 2.40
N MET A 116 -8.37 -9.70 1.51
CA MET A 116 -8.14 -11.10 1.89
C MET A 116 -6.68 -11.34 2.28
N LEU A 117 -5.74 -10.84 1.50
CA LEU A 117 -4.31 -11.05 1.74
C LEU A 117 -3.79 -10.33 2.99
N VAL A 118 -4.29 -9.13 3.32
CA VAL A 118 -3.93 -8.47 4.58
C VAL A 118 -4.46 -9.26 5.79
N GLY A 119 -5.60 -9.95 5.65
CA GLY A 119 -6.08 -10.90 6.65
C GLY A 119 -5.15 -12.12 6.81
N VAL A 120 -4.63 -12.66 5.71
CA VAL A 120 -3.61 -13.73 5.76
C VAL A 120 -2.32 -13.23 6.42
N LEU A 121 -1.88 -12.01 6.09
CA LEU A 121 -0.70 -11.38 6.67
C LEU A 121 -0.86 -11.18 8.18
N ALA A 122 -1.98 -10.62 8.64
CA ALA A 122 -2.25 -10.41 10.06
C ALA A 122 -2.31 -11.73 10.84
N ARG A 123 -2.93 -12.78 10.28
CA ARG A 123 -2.90 -14.12 10.88
C ARG A 123 -1.47 -14.63 11.04
N ARG A 124 -0.62 -14.45 10.01
CA ARG A 124 0.78 -14.89 10.05
C ARG A 124 1.56 -14.15 11.14
N VAL A 125 1.46 -12.82 11.16
CA VAL A 125 2.14 -11.96 12.15
C VAL A 125 1.72 -12.30 13.57
N ALA A 126 0.41 -12.47 13.81
CA ALA A 126 -0.10 -12.86 15.13
C ALA A 126 0.39 -14.26 15.55
N GLY A 127 0.45 -15.20 14.61
CA GLY A 127 0.93 -16.57 14.81
C GLY A 127 2.41 -16.65 15.18
N GLU A 128 3.27 -15.82 14.59
CA GLU A 128 4.70 -15.75 14.95
C GLU A 128 4.92 -15.35 16.42
N GLY A 129 4.02 -14.54 16.98
CA GLY A 129 4.07 -14.18 18.39
C GLY A 129 3.56 -15.26 19.34
N ALA A 130 2.84 -16.26 18.82
CA ALA A 130 2.33 -17.39 19.60
C ALA A 130 3.30 -18.60 19.62
N THR A 131 4.25 -18.68 18.66
CA THR A 131 5.24 -19.77 18.55
C THR A 131 6.48 -19.59 19.42
N ARG A 132 6.56 -18.52 20.22
CA ARG A 132 7.48 -18.41 21.38
C ARG A 132 6.75 -18.59 22.72
N PRO A 133 6.09 -19.73 22.98
CA PRO A 133 5.67 -20.02 24.34
C PRO A 133 6.92 -20.17 25.23
N ALA A 134 6.80 -19.81 26.50
CA ALA A 134 7.75 -20.26 27.51
C ALA A 134 7.91 -21.79 27.41
N LYS A 135 9.12 -22.31 27.62
CA LYS A 135 9.37 -23.76 27.68
C LYS A 135 8.32 -24.39 28.61
N GLY A 136 7.50 -25.31 28.10
CA GLY A 136 6.45 -26.01 28.86
C GLY A 136 4.99 -25.65 28.55
N ALA A 137 4.69 -24.79 27.58
CA ALA A 137 3.30 -24.45 27.25
C ALA A 137 2.44 -25.66 26.83
N ARG A 138 1.38 -25.90 27.59
CA ARG A 138 0.39 -26.97 27.41
C ARG A 138 -0.41 -26.77 26.11
N GLY A 139 -1.03 -27.85 25.59
CA GLY A 139 -1.84 -27.82 24.36
C GLY A 139 -2.93 -26.73 24.31
N ALA A 140 -3.50 -26.36 25.46
CA ALA A 140 -4.49 -25.29 25.57
C ALA A 140 -3.93 -23.89 25.22
N GLU A 141 -2.66 -23.61 25.52
CA GLU A 141 -2.03 -22.31 25.22
C GLU A 141 -1.71 -22.16 23.74
N ARG A 142 -1.24 -23.24 23.09
CA ARG A 142 -1.03 -23.28 21.64
C ARG A 142 -2.33 -23.05 20.89
N ALA A 143 -3.41 -23.71 21.31
CA ALA A 143 -4.71 -23.54 20.69
C ALA A 143 -5.32 -22.14 20.91
N GLY A 144 -5.05 -21.51 22.07
CA GLY A 144 -5.39 -20.11 22.30
C GLY A 144 -4.65 -19.15 21.35
N GLY A 145 -3.38 -19.42 21.07
CA GLY A 145 -2.56 -18.67 20.11
C GLY A 145 -3.07 -18.76 18.67
N GLU A 146 -3.45 -19.95 18.21
CA GLU A 146 -4.03 -20.15 16.88
C GLU A 146 -5.36 -19.41 16.70
N ARG A 147 -6.24 -19.48 17.71
CA ARG A 147 -7.51 -18.73 17.70
C ARG A 147 -7.28 -17.22 17.67
N ALA A 148 -6.31 -16.70 18.42
CA ALA A 148 -5.94 -15.29 18.39
C ALA A 148 -5.40 -14.88 17.01
N ALA A 149 -4.61 -15.75 16.37
CA ALA A 149 -4.10 -15.50 15.02
C ALA A 149 -5.22 -15.47 13.97
N GLU A 150 -6.15 -16.42 14.01
CA GLU A 150 -7.31 -16.42 13.10
C GLU A 150 -8.20 -15.18 13.30
N ARG A 151 -8.43 -14.79 14.56
CA ARG A 151 -9.15 -13.55 14.90
C ARG A 151 -8.43 -12.33 14.34
N ALA A 152 -7.12 -12.22 14.51
CA ALA A 152 -6.34 -11.10 13.96
C ALA A 152 -6.48 -11.02 12.44
N GLY A 153 -6.49 -12.15 11.74
CA GLY A 153 -6.69 -12.18 10.30
C GLY A 153 -8.07 -11.69 9.87
N VAL A 154 -9.14 -12.18 10.50
CA VAL A 154 -10.52 -11.72 10.18
C VAL A 154 -10.72 -10.25 10.56
N LEU A 155 -10.18 -9.80 11.69
CA LEU A 155 -10.25 -8.40 12.12
C LEU A 155 -9.52 -7.48 11.14
N ALA A 156 -8.31 -7.82 10.71
CA ALA A 156 -7.55 -7.04 9.73
C ALA A 156 -8.33 -6.92 8.41
N ALA A 157 -8.85 -8.03 7.90
CA ALA A 157 -9.67 -8.02 6.69
C ALA A 157 -10.95 -7.19 6.87
N SER A 158 -11.63 -7.30 8.02
CA SER A 158 -12.87 -6.56 8.27
C SER A 158 -12.63 -5.05 8.38
N ILE A 159 -11.55 -4.65 9.07
CA ILE A 159 -11.11 -3.25 9.13
C ILE A 159 -10.82 -2.76 7.71
N ALA A 160 -9.98 -3.47 6.96
CA ALA A 160 -9.61 -3.10 5.58
C ALA A 160 -10.81 -3.05 4.62
N ALA A 161 -11.82 -3.90 4.81
CA ALA A 161 -13.03 -3.92 4.00
C ALA A 161 -13.85 -2.64 4.15
N LEU A 162 -13.94 -2.12 5.38
CA LEU A 162 -14.79 -0.97 5.74
C LEU A 162 -14.03 0.37 5.78
N TYR A 163 -12.70 0.35 5.70
CA TYR A 163 -11.85 1.52 5.86
C TYR A 163 -11.89 2.45 4.62
N PRO A 164 -12.46 3.68 4.75
CA PRO A 164 -12.71 4.58 3.62
C PRO A 164 -11.50 4.90 2.75
N PRO A 165 -10.30 5.16 3.30
CA PRO A 165 -9.13 5.40 2.48
C PRO A 165 -8.83 4.26 1.49
N TRP A 166 -9.12 2.98 1.83
CA TRP A 166 -8.87 1.87 0.90
C TRP A 166 -9.93 1.78 -0.19
N TRP A 167 -11.22 1.73 0.16
CA TRP A 167 -12.26 1.58 -0.87
C TRP A 167 -12.44 2.82 -1.75
N THR A 168 -12.03 4.01 -1.29
CA THR A 168 -11.99 5.21 -2.14
C THR A 168 -10.89 5.15 -3.18
N ILE A 169 -9.68 4.70 -2.79
CA ILE A 169 -8.54 4.50 -3.68
C ILE A 169 -8.82 3.38 -4.70
N ASP A 170 -9.40 2.28 -4.24
CA ASP A 170 -9.76 1.15 -5.10
C ASP A 170 -10.79 1.54 -6.17
N GLY A 171 -11.61 2.55 -5.89
CA GLY A 171 -12.61 3.09 -6.79
C GLY A 171 -12.20 4.32 -7.61
N SER A 172 -10.97 4.84 -7.48
CA SER A 172 -10.55 6.11 -8.09
C SER A 172 -9.81 5.99 -9.42
N LEU A 173 -9.71 4.77 -9.99
CA LEU A 173 -8.91 4.47 -11.19
C LEU A 173 -7.46 4.99 -11.06
N MET A 174 -6.79 4.56 -10.00
CA MET A 174 -5.39 4.90 -9.73
C MET A 174 -4.55 3.63 -9.56
N SER A 175 -3.22 3.74 -9.55
CA SER A 175 -2.30 2.60 -9.51
C SER A 175 -2.09 1.99 -8.10
N GLU A 176 -2.52 2.67 -7.04
CA GLU A 176 -2.34 2.23 -5.65
C GLU A 176 -2.96 0.87 -5.31
N PRO A 177 -4.13 0.45 -5.82
CA PRO A 177 -4.66 -0.88 -5.51
C PRO A 177 -3.67 -1.99 -5.90
N LEU A 178 -2.95 -1.80 -7.01
CA LEU A 178 -1.92 -2.72 -7.46
C LEU A 178 -0.65 -2.63 -6.59
N LEU A 179 -0.25 -1.43 -6.17
CA LEU A 179 0.85 -1.22 -5.22
C LEU A 179 0.55 -1.88 -3.86
N VAL A 180 -0.66 -1.70 -3.33
CA VAL A 180 -1.11 -2.30 -2.06
C VAL A 180 -1.05 -3.81 -2.16
N LEU A 181 -1.60 -4.38 -3.23
CA LEU A 181 -1.56 -5.82 -3.48
C LEU A 181 -0.12 -6.36 -3.51
N ALA A 182 0.76 -5.73 -4.30
CA ALA A 182 2.15 -6.13 -4.43
C ALA A 182 2.92 -5.97 -3.11
N THR A 183 2.65 -4.92 -2.34
CA THR A 183 3.27 -4.68 -1.03
C THR A 183 2.86 -5.75 -0.01
N ILE A 184 1.58 -6.15 0.03
CA ILE A 184 1.14 -7.26 0.89
C ILE A 184 1.81 -8.57 0.47
N ALA A 185 1.90 -8.84 -0.82
CA ALA A 185 2.60 -10.02 -1.35
C ALA A 185 4.09 -10.01 -0.99
N ALA A 186 4.76 -8.85 -1.09
CA ALA A 186 6.16 -8.67 -0.69
C ALA A 186 6.34 -8.92 0.82
N LEU A 187 5.44 -8.42 1.67
CA LEU A 187 5.47 -8.68 3.11
C LEU A 187 5.28 -10.17 3.40
N LEU A 188 4.32 -10.84 2.76
CA LEU A 188 4.09 -12.28 2.93
C LEU A 188 5.31 -13.11 2.52
N LEU A 189 5.95 -12.79 1.38
CA LEU A 189 7.17 -13.44 0.91
C LEU A 189 8.37 -13.12 1.82
N GLY A 190 8.49 -11.87 2.28
CA GLY A 190 9.51 -11.45 3.23
C GLY A 190 9.41 -12.24 4.54
N PHE A 191 8.21 -12.33 5.13
CA PHE A 191 7.97 -13.17 6.31
C PHE A 191 8.23 -14.66 6.03
N ARG A 192 7.93 -15.18 4.83
CA ARG A 192 8.28 -16.57 4.46
C ARG A 192 9.79 -16.78 4.39
N LEU A 193 10.51 -15.90 3.69
CA LEU A 193 11.97 -15.95 3.55
C LEU A 193 12.68 -15.89 4.90
N LEU A 194 12.14 -15.09 5.81
CA LEU A 194 12.63 -14.94 7.17
C LEU A 194 12.50 -16.19 8.05
N HIS A 195 11.56 -17.09 7.73
CA HIS A 195 11.31 -18.34 8.44
C HIS A 195 12.00 -19.53 7.76
N ALA A 196 11.94 -19.58 6.43
CA ALA A 196 12.52 -20.62 5.61
C ALA A 196 13.40 -19.95 4.54
N PRO A 197 14.66 -19.64 4.85
CA PRO A 197 15.57 -19.00 3.90
C PRO A 197 15.73 -19.83 2.64
N SER A 198 15.39 -19.26 1.48
CA SER A 198 15.43 -19.95 0.19
C SER A 198 15.78 -18.96 -0.91
N VAL A 199 16.66 -19.37 -1.84
CA VAL A 199 17.02 -18.57 -3.02
C VAL A 199 15.81 -18.33 -3.92
N ARG A 200 14.93 -19.34 -4.06
CA ARG A 200 13.68 -19.22 -4.83
C ARG A 200 12.74 -18.18 -4.24
N LEU A 201 12.58 -18.17 -2.91
CA LEU A 201 11.76 -17.16 -2.22
C LEU A 201 12.39 -15.77 -2.32
N ALA A 202 13.72 -15.67 -2.25
CA ALA A 202 14.45 -14.42 -2.38
C ALA A 202 14.29 -13.82 -3.80
N ALA A 203 14.46 -14.64 -4.84
CA ALA A 203 14.19 -14.24 -6.23
C ALA A 203 12.72 -13.84 -6.43
N GLY A 204 11.76 -14.63 -5.91
CA GLY A 204 10.35 -14.29 -5.98
C GLY A 204 9.99 -12.97 -5.28
N LEU A 205 10.63 -12.66 -4.15
CA LEU A 205 10.50 -11.37 -3.47
C LEU A 205 11.04 -10.22 -4.34
N GLY A 206 12.19 -10.42 -4.98
CA GLY A 206 12.75 -9.47 -5.96
C GLY A 206 11.79 -9.19 -7.12
N CYS A 207 11.21 -10.23 -7.71
CA CYS A 207 10.22 -10.09 -8.79
C CYS A 207 8.98 -9.30 -8.33
N VAL A 208 8.40 -9.63 -7.17
CA VAL A 208 7.21 -8.93 -6.66
C VAL A 208 7.51 -7.46 -6.37
N ILE A 209 8.69 -7.15 -5.84
CA ILE A 209 9.08 -5.75 -5.60
C ILE A 209 9.30 -5.02 -6.93
N ALA A 210 9.85 -5.67 -7.96
CA ALA A 210 9.95 -5.07 -9.29
C ALA A 210 8.56 -4.78 -9.89
N LEU A 211 7.58 -5.68 -9.73
CA LEU A 211 6.19 -5.43 -10.14
C LEU A 211 5.56 -4.28 -9.35
N ALA A 212 5.85 -4.16 -8.05
CA ALA A 212 5.44 -3.00 -7.25
C ALA A 212 6.03 -1.70 -7.82
N THR A 213 7.34 -1.69 -8.11
CA THR A 213 8.04 -0.56 -8.74
C THR A 213 7.50 -0.20 -10.12
N LEU A 214 7.16 -1.21 -10.93
CA LEU A 214 6.54 -1.04 -12.25
C LEU A 214 5.07 -0.62 -12.18
N SER A 215 4.47 -0.59 -11.00
CA SER A 215 3.14 -0.01 -10.76
C SER A 215 3.26 1.41 -10.22
N HIS A 216 4.16 1.60 -9.24
CA HIS A 216 4.40 2.86 -8.57
C HIS A 216 5.88 2.96 -8.16
N PRO A 217 6.60 4.06 -8.48
CA PRO A 217 8.07 4.10 -8.34
C PRO A 217 8.58 3.87 -6.91
N GLU A 218 7.79 4.24 -5.90
CA GLU A 218 8.15 4.07 -4.49
C GLU A 218 8.31 2.62 -4.05
N GLY A 219 7.71 1.66 -4.77
CA GLY A 219 7.88 0.22 -4.53
C GLY A 219 9.36 -0.19 -4.51
N LEU A 220 10.24 0.55 -5.20
CA LEU A 220 11.69 0.38 -5.20
C LEU A 220 12.26 0.36 -3.78
N LEU A 221 11.73 1.18 -2.87
CA LEU A 221 12.23 1.30 -1.49
C LEU A 221 12.00 0.03 -0.67
N LEU A 222 11.08 -0.85 -1.07
CA LEU A 222 10.91 -2.16 -0.42
C LEU A 222 12.13 -3.07 -0.65
N LEU A 223 12.94 -2.84 -1.69
CA LEU A 223 14.15 -3.63 -1.92
C LEU A 223 15.18 -3.45 -0.77
N PRO A 224 15.64 -2.22 -0.45
CA PRO A 224 16.53 -2.00 0.69
C PRO A 224 15.84 -2.09 2.06
N LEU A 225 14.55 -1.72 2.17
CA LEU A 225 13.86 -1.68 3.48
C LEU A 225 13.33 -3.05 3.92
N LEU A 226 12.98 -3.93 2.99
CA LEU A 226 12.38 -5.24 3.27
C LEU A 226 13.26 -6.39 2.77
N ALA A 227 13.59 -6.39 1.48
CA ALA A 227 14.11 -7.59 0.84
C ALA A 227 15.57 -7.88 1.18
N TRP A 228 16.47 -6.88 1.11
CA TRP A 228 17.87 -7.08 1.49
C TRP A 228 18.03 -7.49 2.96
N PRO A 229 17.38 -6.83 3.94
CA PRO A 229 17.44 -7.28 5.34
C PRO A 229 16.87 -8.69 5.53
N ALA A 230 15.78 -9.03 4.82
CA ALA A 230 15.19 -10.37 4.89
C ALA A 230 16.07 -11.46 4.27
N ALA A 231 16.67 -11.18 3.11
CA ALA A 231 17.54 -12.09 2.37
C ALA A 231 18.88 -12.30 3.08
N ARG A 232 19.45 -11.24 3.66
CA ARG A 232 20.71 -11.31 4.42
C ARG A 232 20.54 -12.27 5.60
N GLY A 233 19.57 -12.04 6.48
CA GLY A 233 19.31 -12.94 7.62
C GLY A 233 20.59 -13.25 8.44
N ARG A 234 20.60 -14.39 9.15
CA ARG A 234 21.75 -14.89 9.91
C ARG A 234 22.26 -16.26 9.44
N SER A 235 21.69 -16.81 8.37
CA SER A 235 22.02 -18.14 7.87
C SER A 235 23.07 -18.11 6.75
N PRO A 236 23.85 -19.20 6.56
CA PRO A 236 24.69 -19.39 5.38
C PRO A 236 23.94 -19.12 4.07
N GLY A 237 24.63 -18.64 3.04
CA GLY A 237 24.02 -18.27 1.75
C GLY A 237 23.29 -16.90 1.74
N ALA A 238 23.53 -16.05 2.75
CA ALA A 238 23.02 -14.68 2.82
C ALA A 238 23.31 -13.87 1.54
N LEU A 239 24.56 -13.89 1.10
CA LEU A 239 25.00 -13.19 -0.10
C LEU A 239 24.27 -13.71 -1.34
N THR A 240 24.17 -15.02 -1.52
CA THR A 240 23.45 -15.64 -2.64
C THR A 240 21.99 -15.21 -2.70
N ARG A 241 21.30 -15.13 -1.57
CA ARG A 241 19.90 -14.66 -1.52
C ARG A 241 19.77 -13.17 -1.83
N VAL A 242 20.68 -12.34 -1.33
CA VAL A 242 20.70 -10.90 -1.65
C VAL A 242 20.94 -10.71 -3.15
N ILE A 243 21.94 -11.40 -3.71
CA ILE A 243 22.22 -11.40 -5.15
C ILE A 243 21.00 -11.87 -5.94
N ALA A 244 20.41 -13.00 -5.59
CA ALA A 244 19.24 -13.53 -6.28
C ALA A 244 18.04 -12.58 -6.25
N THR A 245 17.80 -11.92 -5.11
CA THR A 245 16.75 -10.89 -4.97
C THR A 245 17.02 -9.71 -5.90
N THR A 246 18.26 -9.19 -5.89
CA THR A 246 18.64 -8.03 -6.70
C THR A 246 18.63 -8.33 -8.19
N ILE A 247 19.15 -9.50 -8.61
CA ILE A 247 19.13 -9.92 -10.02
C ILE A 247 17.70 -10.12 -10.49
N ALA A 248 16.86 -10.83 -9.73
CA ALA A 248 15.46 -11.03 -10.10
C ALA A 248 14.70 -9.70 -10.22
N PHE A 249 14.95 -8.78 -9.28
CA PHE A 249 14.41 -7.43 -9.34
C PHE A 249 14.86 -6.69 -10.61
N ALA A 250 16.17 -6.69 -10.91
CA ALA A 250 16.74 -6.02 -12.06
C ALA A 250 16.23 -6.60 -13.39
N VAL A 251 16.12 -7.92 -13.51
CA VAL A 251 15.63 -8.61 -14.72
C VAL A 251 14.16 -8.26 -15.01
N VAL A 252 13.31 -8.20 -14.00
CA VAL A 252 11.89 -7.83 -14.20
C VAL A 252 11.75 -6.34 -14.55
N LEU A 253 12.59 -5.48 -13.96
CA LEU A 253 12.54 -4.04 -14.19
C LEU A 253 13.20 -3.63 -15.52
N SER A 254 14.17 -4.40 -16.02
CA SER A 254 15.04 -4.01 -17.13
C SER A 254 14.33 -3.72 -18.45
N PRO A 255 13.26 -4.43 -18.88
CA PRO A 255 12.64 -4.13 -20.19
C PRO A 255 12.11 -2.70 -20.25
N TRP A 256 11.51 -2.23 -19.16
CA TRP A 256 11.01 -0.86 -19.06
C TRP A 256 12.13 0.17 -19.01
N LEU A 257 13.18 -0.10 -18.24
CA LEU A 257 14.35 0.81 -18.16
C LEU A 257 15.10 0.89 -19.49
N ILE A 258 15.27 -0.23 -20.20
CA ILE A 258 15.91 -0.28 -21.52
C ILE A 258 15.06 0.53 -22.51
N ARG A 259 13.73 0.33 -22.53
CA ARG A 259 12.82 1.13 -23.35
C ARG A 259 12.99 2.61 -23.06
N ASN A 260 13.02 3.02 -21.80
CA ASN A 260 13.15 4.43 -21.44
C ASN A 260 14.53 5.00 -21.76
N LEU A 261 15.59 4.18 -21.65
CA LEU A 261 16.93 4.56 -22.09
C LEU A 261 17.00 4.77 -23.60
N VAL A 262 16.39 3.90 -24.41
CA VAL A 262 16.40 4.03 -25.87
C VAL A 262 15.54 5.21 -26.32
N VAL A 263 14.35 5.39 -25.74
CA VAL A 263 13.38 6.42 -26.16
C VAL A 263 13.71 7.81 -25.64
N PHE A 264 14.15 7.92 -24.38
CA PHE A 264 14.37 9.21 -23.71
C PHE A 264 15.85 9.49 -23.41
N HIS A 265 16.77 8.58 -23.78
CA HIS A 265 18.20 8.67 -23.45
C HIS A 265 18.47 8.80 -21.95
N ARG A 266 17.57 8.25 -21.12
CA ARG A 266 17.63 8.35 -19.66
C ARG A 266 17.14 7.07 -19.00
N VAL A 267 17.89 6.59 -18.02
CA VAL A 267 17.46 5.49 -17.15
C VAL A 267 16.48 6.05 -16.11
N THR A 268 15.18 5.92 -16.37
CA THR A 268 14.12 6.38 -15.46
C THR A 268 12.99 5.37 -15.37
N ILE A 269 12.33 5.30 -14.22
CA ILE A 269 11.11 4.50 -14.01
C ILE A 269 9.88 5.30 -14.46
N ALA A 270 9.83 6.60 -14.19
CA ALA A 270 8.70 7.45 -14.51
C ALA A 270 9.17 8.89 -14.70
N THR A 271 8.68 9.57 -15.74
CA THR A 271 8.99 10.99 -15.99
C THR A 271 8.15 11.94 -15.13
N ASP A 272 7.04 11.48 -14.54
CA ASP A 272 6.27 12.30 -13.57
C ASP A 272 7.08 12.66 -12.32
N THR A 273 8.13 11.91 -12.00
CA THR A 273 9.02 12.18 -10.86
C THR A 273 9.61 13.60 -10.97
N ASN A 274 9.88 14.05 -12.20
CA ASN A 274 10.33 15.42 -12.47
C ASN A 274 9.24 16.45 -12.17
N ALA A 275 8.00 16.14 -12.52
CA ALA A 275 6.82 16.95 -12.24
C ALA A 275 6.55 17.03 -10.72
N VAL A 276 6.79 15.95 -9.98
CA VAL A 276 6.73 15.93 -8.51
C VAL A 276 7.80 16.86 -7.92
N ILE A 277 9.06 16.71 -8.34
CA ILE A 277 10.16 17.59 -7.86
C ILE A 277 9.86 19.05 -8.19
N ALA A 278 9.42 19.33 -9.42
CA ALA A 278 9.10 20.68 -9.85
C ALA A 278 7.94 21.29 -9.05
N GLY A 279 6.85 20.54 -8.89
CA GLY A 279 5.64 21.01 -8.21
C GLY A 279 5.72 21.06 -6.69
N ALA A 280 6.69 20.38 -6.08
CA ALA A 280 6.86 20.35 -4.62
C ALA A 280 7.86 21.39 -4.08
N ASN A 281 8.68 22.02 -4.94
CA ASN A 281 9.79 22.88 -4.51
C ASN A 281 9.71 24.27 -5.14
N CYS A 282 8.76 25.08 -4.66
CA CYS A 282 8.65 26.51 -4.98
C CYS A 282 8.13 27.30 -3.77
N ARG A 283 8.05 28.64 -3.86
CA ARG A 283 7.69 29.49 -2.72
C ARG A 283 6.33 29.14 -2.06
N PRO A 284 5.23 28.96 -2.81
CA PRO A 284 3.94 28.50 -2.25
C PRO A 284 4.01 27.17 -1.46
N THR A 285 4.90 26.24 -1.83
CA THR A 285 5.00 24.94 -1.15
C THR A 285 5.98 24.94 0.03
N TYR A 286 6.68 26.04 0.26
CA TYR A 286 7.61 26.24 1.38
C TYR A 286 7.06 27.20 2.45
N TYR A 287 6.10 28.05 2.09
CA TYR A 287 5.59 29.13 2.91
C TYR A 287 4.07 29.25 2.81
N GLY A 288 3.45 29.82 3.86
CA GLY A 288 2.02 30.04 3.90
C GLY A 288 1.21 28.77 4.08
N HIS A 289 -0.03 28.80 3.61
CA HIS A 289 -1.04 27.78 3.86
C HIS A 289 -0.78 26.45 3.12
N ASP A 290 -0.03 26.48 2.02
CA ASP A 290 0.26 25.32 1.15
C ASP A 290 1.64 24.70 1.42
N ILE A 291 2.25 25.00 2.57
CA ILE A 291 3.50 24.38 2.99
C ILE A 291 3.41 22.84 2.92
N GLY A 292 4.39 22.20 2.28
CA GLY A 292 4.45 20.74 2.09
C GLY A 292 3.45 20.17 1.08
N TRP A 293 2.80 21.04 0.29
CA TRP A 293 1.87 20.67 -0.77
C TRP A 293 2.57 20.54 -2.14
N TRP A 294 1.77 20.33 -3.18
CA TRP A 294 2.21 20.33 -4.58
C TRP A 294 1.37 21.32 -5.38
N HIS A 295 1.99 22.19 -6.17
CA HIS A 295 1.31 23.26 -6.88
C HIS A 295 1.70 23.34 -8.36
N ARG A 296 0.70 23.49 -9.25
CA ARG A 296 0.92 23.59 -10.71
C ARG A 296 1.70 24.85 -11.09
N ASP A 297 1.47 25.96 -10.38
CA ASP A 297 2.16 27.23 -10.62
C ASP A 297 3.68 27.14 -10.41
N CYS A 298 4.18 26.12 -9.71
CA CYS A 298 5.63 25.88 -9.64
C CYS A 298 6.23 25.54 -11.03
N TRP A 299 5.41 25.23 -12.03
CA TRP A 299 5.82 24.95 -13.41
C TRP A 299 5.97 26.20 -14.30
N ALA A 300 6.07 27.40 -13.72
CA ALA A 300 6.14 28.67 -14.43
C ALA A 300 7.23 28.77 -15.55
N HIS A 301 8.21 27.87 -15.55
CA HIS A 301 9.29 27.84 -16.55
C HIS A 301 9.00 26.93 -17.76
N ALA A 302 7.92 26.15 -17.74
CA ALA A 302 7.52 25.35 -18.89
C ALA A 302 6.89 26.25 -19.96
N ARG A 303 7.52 26.35 -21.14
CA ARG A 303 7.04 27.20 -22.25
C ARG A 303 6.04 26.48 -23.17
N SER A 304 5.96 25.15 -23.07
CA SER A 304 4.98 24.34 -23.78
C SER A 304 4.40 23.26 -22.87
N ARG A 305 3.20 22.78 -23.20
CA ARG A 305 2.55 21.68 -22.46
C ARG A 305 3.38 20.39 -22.51
N ALA A 306 4.10 20.15 -23.59
CA ALA A 306 5.03 19.02 -23.70
C ALA A 306 6.27 19.14 -22.78
N GLN A 307 6.75 20.36 -22.51
CA GLN A 307 7.79 20.61 -21.51
C GLN A 307 7.25 20.52 -20.08
N GLN A 308 6.00 20.95 -19.87
CA GLN A 308 5.30 20.89 -18.59
C GLN A 308 5.08 19.44 -18.14
N LEU A 309 4.59 18.59 -19.04
CA LEU A 309 4.28 17.18 -18.77
C LEU A 309 5.53 16.32 -18.55
N ARG A 310 6.68 16.74 -19.07
CA ARG A 310 7.97 16.09 -18.80
C ARG A 310 8.61 16.55 -17.49
N GLY A 311 8.17 17.67 -16.91
CA GLY A 311 8.75 18.31 -15.72
C GLY A 311 10.20 18.83 -15.90
N ASP A 312 10.92 18.37 -16.92
CA ASP A 312 12.35 18.60 -17.15
C ASP A 312 12.75 20.07 -17.14
N ALA A 313 11.92 20.94 -17.74
CA ALA A 313 12.20 22.38 -17.82
C ALA A 313 12.19 23.07 -16.43
N SER A 314 11.50 22.48 -15.45
CA SER A 314 11.32 23.06 -14.11
C SER A 314 12.04 22.28 -13.00
N THR A 315 12.59 21.09 -13.28
CA THR A 315 13.31 20.28 -12.27
C THR A 315 14.59 20.96 -11.77
N ALA A 316 15.44 21.47 -12.66
CA ALA A 316 16.69 22.12 -12.25
C ALA A 316 16.46 23.40 -11.43
N PRO A 317 15.54 24.33 -11.82
CA PRO A 317 15.11 25.44 -10.97
C PRO A 317 14.58 24.99 -9.60
N ALA A 318 13.73 23.97 -9.55
CA ALA A 318 13.16 23.45 -8.31
C ALA A 318 14.23 22.87 -7.36
N LEU A 319 15.21 22.14 -7.89
CA LEU A 319 16.35 21.66 -7.10
C LEU A 319 17.24 22.80 -6.60
N ARG A 320 17.46 23.84 -7.41
CA ARG A 320 18.18 25.05 -6.95
C ARG A 320 17.42 25.74 -5.81
N TYR A 321 16.10 25.87 -5.94
CA TYR A 321 15.25 26.44 -4.89
C TYR A 321 15.33 25.63 -3.60
N ALA A 322 15.24 24.30 -3.69
CA ALA A 322 15.35 23.42 -2.53
C ALA A 322 16.71 23.54 -1.83
N ARG A 323 17.81 23.61 -2.61
CA ARG A 323 19.17 23.78 -2.09
C ARG A 323 19.38 25.13 -1.40
N SER A 324 18.87 26.22 -1.98
CA SER A 324 18.98 27.55 -1.36
C SER A 324 18.11 27.72 -0.11
N HIS A 325 17.17 26.81 0.14
CA HIS A 325 16.25 26.84 1.27
C HIS A 325 16.36 25.60 2.17
N ILE A 326 17.57 25.02 2.34
CA ILE A 326 17.74 23.72 3.02
C ILE A 326 17.22 23.71 4.47
N ALA A 327 17.40 24.80 5.23
CA ALA A 327 16.88 24.93 6.58
C ALA A 327 15.34 24.92 6.59
N ARG A 328 14.72 25.58 5.62
CA ARG A 328 13.26 25.58 5.46
C ARG A 328 12.75 24.23 4.96
N LEU A 329 13.50 23.57 4.07
CA LEU A 329 13.17 22.24 3.55
C LEU A 329 13.05 21.21 4.68
N ALA A 330 13.86 21.31 5.74
CA ALA A 330 13.73 20.43 6.91
C ALA A 330 12.34 20.57 7.57
N LEU A 331 11.85 21.80 7.76
CA LEU A 331 10.49 22.06 8.25
C LEU A 331 9.43 21.56 7.25
N VAL A 332 9.62 21.84 5.97
CA VAL A 332 8.69 21.41 4.90
C VAL A 332 8.59 19.88 4.87
N ALA A 333 9.70 19.16 5.00
CA ALA A 333 9.74 17.70 5.04
C ALA A 333 8.93 17.14 6.22
N VAL A 334 9.04 17.73 7.42
CA VAL A 334 8.19 17.37 8.56
C VAL A 334 6.72 17.62 8.24
N VAL A 335 6.38 18.78 7.68
CA VAL A 335 4.98 19.08 7.30
C VAL A 335 4.45 18.12 6.23
N ARG A 336 5.26 17.73 5.24
CA ARG A 336 4.88 16.73 4.23
C ARG A 336 4.52 15.41 4.90
N VAL A 337 5.32 14.94 5.85
CA VAL A 337 5.00 13.73 6.64
C VAL A 337 3.70 13.92 7.45
N LEU A 338 3.54 15.06 8.14
CA LEU A 338 2.32 15.34 8.91
C LEU A 338 1.07 15.37 8.01
N ARG A 339 1.17 15.91 6.79
CA ARG A 339 0.08 15.86 5.79
C ARG A 339 -0.24 14.43 5.37
N THR A 340 0.77 13.63 5.01
CA THR A 340 0.56 12.21 4.62
C THR A 340 -0.12 11.42 5.73
N PHE A 341 0.23 11.68 6.99
CA PHE A 341 -0.38 11.02 8.14
C PHE A 341 -1.63 11.75 8.67
N ASN A 342 -2.18 12.72 7.93
CA ASN A 342 -3.41 13.45 8.27
C ASN A 342 -3.34 14.22 9.62
N PHE A 343 -2.16 14.66 10.03
CA PHE A 343 -1.96 15.54 11.19
C PHE A 343 -1.90 17.03 10.82
N PHE A 344 -1.81 17.36 9.52
CA PHE A 344 -1.79 18.74 9.03
C PHE A 344 -2.80 18.91 7.89
N GLN A 345 -3.79 19.79 8.08
CA GLN A 345 -4.85 20.10 7.11
C GLN A 345 -5.53 18.88 6.45
N PRO A 346 -6.00 17.87 7.21
CA PRO A 346 -6.42 16.59 6.65
C PRO A 346 -7.66 16.66 5.73
N LEU A 347 -8.52 17.68 5.88
CA LEU A 347 -9.73 17.84 5.07
C LEU A 347 -9.49 18.54 3.72
N ARG A 348 -8.24 18.82 3.34
CA ARG A 348 -7.90 19.43 2.03
C ARG A 348 -7.66 18.43 0.90
N LEU A 349 -7.79 17.12 1.17
CA LEU A 349 -7.72 16.04 0.17
C LEU A 349 -8.64 16.28 -1.04
N GLY A 350 -9.87 16.74 -0.79
CA GLY A 350 -10.88 16.99 -1.81
C GLY A 350 -10.57 18.10 -2.82
N ILE A 351 -9.51 18.90 -2.63
CA ILE A 351 -9.12 19.99 -3.53
C ILE A 351 -8.49 19.45 -4.84
N HIS A 352 -7.71 18.37 -4.76
CA HIS A 352 -7.06 17.78 -5.93
C HIS A 352 -7.71 16.48 -6.39
N GLU A 353 -8.38 15.79 -5.48
CA GLU A 353 -9.05 14.51 -5.76
C GLU A 353 -10.50 14.66 -5.31
N PRO A 354 -11.39 15.16 -6.21
CA PRO A 354 -12.76 15.50 -5.88
C PRO A 354 -13.47 14.32 -5.25
N ARG A 355 -13.81 14.46 -3.97
CA ARG A 355 -14.46 13.45 -3.15
C ARG A 355 -15.54 14.10 -2.31
N ARG A 356 -16.55 13.31 -1.92
CA ARG A 356 -17.56 13.80 -0.99
C ARG A 356 -16.91 14.03 0.37
N ARG A 357 -17.00 15.25 0.90
CA ARG A 357 -16.37 15.65 2.16
C ARG A 357 -16.67 14.72 3.35
N TRP A 358 -17.87 14.15 3.41
CA TRP A 358 -18.24 13.22 4.48
C TRP A 358 -17.42 11.92 4.45
N VAL A 359 -16.96 11.49 3.28
CA VAL A 359 -16.11 10.30 3.11
C VAL A 359 -14.74 10.54 3.71
N ASP A 360 -14.16 11.74 3.50
CA ASP A 360 -12.90 12.13 4.12
C ASP A 360 -13.02 12.18 5.64
N ILE A 361 -14.12 12.74 6.15
CA ILE A 361 -14.41 12.79 7.60
C ILE A 361 -14.53 11.37 8.18
N ALA A 362 -15.31 10.49 7.55
CA ALA A 362 -15.45 9.09 7.97
C ALA A 362 -14.09 8.36 7.95
N GLY A 363 -13.26 8.63 6.95
CA GLY A 363 -11.90 8.13 6.87
C GLY A 363 -11.03 8.55 8.05
N LEU A 364 -11.11 9.81 8.47
CA LEU A 364 -10.38 10.33 9.64
C LEU A 364 -10.88 9.74 10.96
N ILE A 365 -12.21 9.65 11.14
CA ILE A 365 -12.85 9.06 12.32
C ILE A 365 -12.36 7.62 12.53
N LEU A 366 -12.22 6.84 11.46
CA LEU A 366 -11.72 5.48 11.55
C LEU A 366 -10.18 5.40 11.64
N TYR A 367 -9.47 6.35 11.01
CA TYR A 367 -8.02 6.37 10.97
C TYR A 367 -7.36 6.63 12.34
N TYR A 368 -7.82 7.63 13.11
CA TYR A 368 -7.12 7.95 14.38
C TYR A 368 -7.20 6.83 15.43
N PRO A 369 -8.36 6.19 15.67
CA PRO A 369 -8.44 5.00 16.52
C PRO A 369 -7.60 3.85 15.98
N LEU A 370 -7.62 3.63 14.66
CA LEU A 370 -6.78 2.62 14.00
C LEU A 370 -5.30 2.86 14.28
N LEU A 371 -4.84 4.11 14.18
CA LEU A 371 -3.45 4.49 14.44
C LEU A 371 -3.07 4.25 15.90
N ALA A 372 -3.93 4.63 16.85
CA ALA A 372 -3.71 4.38 18.28
C ALA A 372 -3.60 2.86 18.57
N LEU A 373 -4.50 2.07 18.00
CA LEU A 373 -4.47 0.60 18.10
C LEU A 373 -3.24 0.01 17.42
N ALA A 374 -2.78 0.58 16.31
CA ALA A 374 -1.56 0.15 15.64
C ALA A 374 -0.31 0.40 16.50
N GLY A 375 -0.22 1.55 17.17
CA GLY A 375 0.84 1.84 18.14
C GLY A 375 0.84 0.85 19.31
N LEU A 376 -0.35 0.54 19.83
CA LEU A 376 -0.54 -0.47 20.88
C LEU A 376 -0.13 -1.87 20.41
N GLY A 377 -0.50 -2.22 19.17
CA GLY A 377 -0.12 -3.46 18.51
C GLY A 377 1.39 -3.57 18.35
N LEU A 378 2.04 -2.51 17.89
CA LEU A 378 3.50 -2.44 17.74
C LEU A 378 4.21 -2.64 19.08
N ALA A 379 3.75 -1.96 20.14
CA ALA A 379 4.33 -2.08 21.48
C ALA A 379 4.20 -3.50 22.03
N ARG A 380 3.06 -4.17 21.79
CA ARG A 380 2.75 -5.49 22.35
C ARG A 380 3.15 -6.66 21.47
N LEU A 381 3.49 -6.45 20.19
CA LEU A 381 3.83 -7.54 19.27
C LEU A 381 5.11 -8.24 19.75
N ARG A 382 5.00 -9.53 20.08
CA ARG A 382 6.10 -10.37 20.57
C ARG A 382 6.70 -11.15 19.39
N GLY A 383 7.26 -10.45 18.41
CA GLY A 383 7.70 -11.06 17.15
C GLY A 383 8.55 -10.10 16.32
N ARG A 384 8.79 -10.43 15.05
CA ARG A 384 9.54 -9.55 14.14
C ARG A 384 8.63 -8.39 13.72
N ARG A 385 8.92 -7.20 14.25
CA ARG A 385 8.17 -5.96 13.98
C ARG A 385 8.66 -5.24 12.73
N TRP A 386 9.97 -5.31 12.48
CA TRP A 386 10.64 -4.52 11.46
C TRP A 386 10.09 -4.71 10.03
N PRO A 387 9.63 -5.91 9.57
CA PRO A 387 9.09 -6.03 8.21
C PRO A 387 7.84 -5.16 8.00
N LEU A 388 7.02 -5.01 9.06
CA LEU A 388 5.85 -4.12 9.03
C LEU A 388 6.24 -2.64 9.07
N LEU A 389 7.44 -2.30 9.54
CA LEU A 389 7.94 -0.92 9.50
C LEU A 389 8.48 -0.55 8.11
N ALA A 390 8.83 -1.51 7.25
CA ALA A 390 9.36 -1.24 5.92
C ALA A 390 8.41 -0.38 5.05
N PRO A 391 7.11 -0.71 4.87
CA PRO A 391 6.21 0.15 4.10
C PRO A 391 5.89 1.48 4.81
N VAL A 392 5.97 1.53 6.15
CA VAL A 392 5.82 2.80 6.89
C VAL A 392 6.99 3.73 6.58
N TRP A 393 8.23 3.21 6.62
CA TRP A 393 9.42 3.96 6.26
C TRP A 393 9.45 4.34 4.78
N MET A 394 8.97 3.47 3.88
CA MET A 394 8.79 3.80 2.47
C MET A 394 7.92 5.06 2.31
N VAL A 395 6.73 5.07 2.91
CA VAL A 395 5.81 6.22 2.84
C VAL A 395 6.40 7.48 3.47
N VAL A 396 7.12 7.36 4.60
CA VAL A 396 7.80 8.50 5.23
C VAL A 396 8.87 9.07 4.30
N LEU A 397 9.72 8.23 3.71
CA LEU A 397 10.79 8.67 2.80
C LEU A 397 10.21 9.33 1.54
N VAL A 398 9.18 8.75 0.95
CA VAL A 398 8.47 9.35 -0.20
C VAL A 398 7.89 10.70 0.17
N SER A 399 7.26 10.81 1.35
CA SER A 399 6.69 12.09 1.82
C SER A 399 7.76 13.16 2.01
N VAL A 400 8.92 12.80 2.57
CA VAL A 400 10.05 13.72 2.76
C VAL A 400 10.57 14.22 1.41
N LEU A 401 10.81 13.31 0.47
CA LEU A 401 11.44 13.61 -0.82
C LEU A 401 10.48 14.25 -1.83
N GLY A 402 9.21 13.89 -1.79
CA GLY A 402 8.16 14.35 -2.69
C GLY A 402 7.28 15.43 -2.05
N TRP A 403 6.01 15.09 -1.81
CA TRP A 403 5.02 15.95 -1.17
C TRP A 403 4.06 15.12 -0.32
N GLY A 404 3.24 15.78 0.50
CA GLY A 404 2.40 15.10 1.48
C GLY A 404 0.90 15.18 1.20
N ILE A 405 0.26 14.02 1.07
CA ILE A 405 -1.21 13.89 1.01
C ILE A 405 -1.64 12.51 1.55
N GLY A 406 -2.81 12.43 2.17
CA GLY A 406 -3.30 11.21 2.83
C GLY A 406 -3.41 9.97 1.94
N ARG A 407 -3.59 10.12 0.61
CA ARG A 407 -3.65 9.00 -0.34
C ARG A 407 -2.36 8.17 -0.37
N PHE A 408 -1.19 8.82 -0.34
CA PHE A 408 0.10 8.14 -0.42
C PHE A 408 0.43 7.29 0.82
N ARG A 409 -0.40 7.35 1.86
CA ARG A 409 -0.27 6.50 3.04
C ARG A 409 -0.73 5.05 2.80
N ALA A 410 -1.33 4.73 1.65
CA ALA A 410 -1.90 3.41 1.37
C ALA A 410 -0.93 2.24 1.68
N GLY A 411 0.36 2.37 1.35
CA GLY A 411 1.38 1.38 1.71
C GLY A 411 1.56 1.20 3.23
N ALA A 412 1.59 2.29 3.99
CA ALA A 412 1.71 2.25 5.45
C ALA A 412 0.43 1.74 6.13
N ASP A 413 -0.75 2.02 5.57
CA ASP A 413 -2.05 1.57 6.10
C ASP A 413 -2.12 0.04 6.22
N ILE A 414 -1.44 -0.71 5.34
CA ILE A 414 -1.30 -2.18 5.44
C ILE A 414 -0.78 -2.58 6.83
N SER A 415 0.32 -1.96 7.25
CA SER A 415 0.95 -2.24 8.53
C SER A 415 0.12 -1.75 9.71
N LEU A 416 -0.50 -0.57 9.59
CA LEU A 416 -1.37 -0.04 10.63
C LEU A 416 -2.55 -0.98 10.90
N ILE A 417 -3.21 -1.46 9.84
CA ILE A 417 -4.33 -2.42 9.93
C ILE A 417 -3.89 -3.73 10.58
N VAL A 418 -2.77 -4.30 10.14
CA VAL A 418 -2.23 -5.55 10.71
C VAL A 418 -1.92 -5.40 12.20
N LEU A 419 -1.25 -4.33 12.58
CA LEU A 419 -0.86 -4.07 13.97
C LEU A 419 -2.08 -3.84 14.87
N ALA A 420 -3.04 -3.03 14.42
CA ALA A 420 -4.28 -2.78 15.15
C ALA A 420 -5.10 -4.06 15.36
N ALA A 421 -5.24 -4.88 14.31
CA ALA A 421 -5.96 -6.15 14.40
C ALA A 421 -5.27 -7.14 15.37
N CYS A 422 -3.94 -7.16 15.38
CA CYS A 422 -3.15 -7.94 16.34
C CYS A 422 -3.35 -7.47 17.79
N ALA A 423 -3.49 -6.16 18.03
CA ALA A 423 -3.78 -5.61 19.35
C ALA A 423 -5.16 -6.07 19.86
N LEU A 424 -6.19 -5.91 19.02
CA LEU A 424 -7.58 -6.27 19.33
C LEU A 424 -7.75 -7.78 19.58
N ALA A 425 -7.13 -8.61 18.73
CA ALA A 425 -7.24 -10.06 18.85
C ALA A 425 -6.72 -10.58 20.19
N ARG A 426 -5.65 -9.98 20.72
CA ARG A 426 -5.05 -10.37 22.01
C ARG A 426 -5.85 -9.90 23.22
N TYR A 427 -6.47 -8.72 23.14
CA TYR A 427 -7.27 -8.17 24.24
C TYR A 427 -8.48 -9.07 24.57
N SER A 428 -9.15 -9.59 23.53
CA SER A 428 -10.31 -10.49 23.66
C SER A 428 -10.02 -11.85 24.32
N VAL A 429 -8.75 -12.29 24.37
CA VAL A 429 -8.36 -13.56 25.00
C VAL A 429 -8.03 -13.37 26.48
N MET A 430 -7.55 -12.18 26.85
CA MET A 430 -7.16 -11.85 28.22
C MET A 430 -8.38 -11.68 29.13
N THR A 431 -9.45 -11.05 28.63
CA THR A 431 -10.72 -10.87 29.37
C THR A 431 -11.41 -12.21 29.66
N VAL A 432 -11.38 -13.16 28.71
CA VAL A 432 -11.93 -14.51 28.91
C VAL A 432 -11.17 -15.28 30.00
N ARG A 433 -9.83 -15.14 30.08
CA ARG A 433 -9.01 -15.80 31.12
C ARG A 433 -9.30 -15.26 32.53
N LEU A 434 -9.55 -13.96 32.66
CA LEU A 434 -9.89 -13.33 33.95
C LEU A 434 -11.28 -13.77 34.44
N GLY A 435 -12.27 -13.85 33.54
CA GLY A 435 -13.62 -14.31 33.88
C GLY A 435 -13.70 -15.79 34.28
N THR A 436 -12.80 -16.65 33.77
CA THR A 436 -12.75 -18.07 34.16
C THR A 436 -12.09 -18.31 35.52
N ARG A 437 -11.15 -17.46 35.95
CA ARG A 437 -10.53 -17.58 37.29
C ARG A 437 -11.49 -17.16 38.40
N SER A 438 -12.26 -16.09 38.17
CA SER A 438 -13.28 -15.63 39.13
C SER A 438 -14.40 -16.66 39.38
N LYS A 439 -14.65 -17.60 38.46
CA LYS A 439 -15.63 -18.67 38.61
C LYS A 439 -15.09 -19.97 39.22
N SER A 440 -13.78 -20.09 39.44
CA SER A 440 -13.17 -21.25 40.09
C SER A 440 -12.79 -21.00 41.55
N GLU A 441 -12.96 -19.76 42.03
CA GLU A 441 -12.65 -19.33 43.39
C GLU A 441 -13.90 -18.93 44.20
N GLY A 442 -15.10 -19.20 43.65
CA GLY A 442 -16.38 -19.14 44.36
C GLY A 442 -17.14 -20.43 44.11
#